data_AF-A0A1Q4AD51-F1
#
_entry.id   AF-A0A1Q4AD51-F1
#
_cell.length_a   1.000
_cell.length_b   1.000
_cell.length_c   1.000
_cell.angle_alpha   90.00
_cell.angle_beta   90.00
_cell.angle_gamma   90.00
#
_symmetry.space_group_name_H-M   'P 1'
#
loop_
_entity.id
_entity.type
_entity.pdbx_description
1 polymer ?
#
loop_
_entity_poly.entity_id
_entity_poly.type
_entity_poly.pdbx_seq_one_letter_code
_entity_poly.pdbx_strand_id
1 'polypeptide(L)'
;MFRLFRVLASTVALTAVAGTAQADPPQLRLPTRPKQTVIISFDSAREISQWKRSRALAERTGAHFTYFLSCVFLLSRDARDVYKPPGKSAGKSNIGFAASKQEVADRLEQIRLAAAEGHDIASHACGHFDGKDWSKADWIAEFGQFEHILENAYSINGIAPEPAGWRDFARGAVIGFRAPYLSTSKALYEALPAAGFKFDASGVSQGPALPPTVNGITRFALPQIPEGPKSRPVIAMDYNLYVRHSGGFERPSKAGEYADRAYQAFRAAFEAQYNGKRIPLELGFHFTQMNDGAYWNALERFADEVCVKADVECISFRDYVARQKDGEKQTTVGG
;
A
#
# COMPACT_ATOMS: atom_id res chain seq x y z
N MET A 1 39.90 11.67 94.10
CA MET A 1 41.12 11.05 93.57
C MET A 1 41.09 11.16 92.05
N PHE A 2 41.87 12.07 91.48
CA PHE A 2 42.03 12.22 90.03
C PHE A 2 42.91 11.07 89.49
N ARG A 3 42.47 10.40 88.42
CA ARG A 3 43.31 9.49 87.64
C ARG A 3 43.35 9.96 86.19
N LEU A 4 44.54 10.43 85.77
CA LEU A 4 44.94 10.55 84.38
C LEU A 4 44.88 9.18 83.71
N PHE A 5 44.34 9.09 82.49
CA PHE A 5 44.74 8.05 81.55
C PHE A 5 44.94 8.61 80.13
N ARG A 6 46.01 8.09 79.54
CA ARG A 6 46.69 8.52 78.32
C ARG A 6 45.88 8.23 77.06
N VAL A 7 46.01 9.13 76.09
CA VAL A 7 45.56 8.98 74.69
C VAL A 7 46.45 7.92 74.00
N LEU A 8 45.83 6.90 73.41
CA LEU A 8 46.46 6.03 72.41
C LEU A 8 45.81 6.33 71.06
N ALA A 9 46.61 6.80 70.10
CA ALA A 9 46.21 6.94 68.70
C ALA A 9 46.38 5.58 68.01
N SER A 10 45.31 5.06 67.42
CA SER A 10 45.33 3.86 66.59
C SER A 10 45.09 4.24 65.13
N THR A 11 46.14 4.17 64.33
CA THR A 11 46.11 4.26 62.87
C THR A 11 45.46 3.01 62.27
N VAL A 12 44.32 3.19 61.60
CA VAL A 12 43.66 2.14 60.80
C VAL A 12 44.21 2.21 59.37
N ALA A 13 44.89 1.16 58.93
CA ALA A 13 45.29 0.98 57.54
C ALA A 13 44.11 0.38 56.76
N LEU A 14 43.57 1.12 55.79
CA LEU A 14 42.62 0.58 54.81
C LEU A 14 43.40 -0.17 53.71
N THR A 15 43.22 -1.48 53.63
CA THR A 15 43.62 -2.30 52.49
C THR A 15 42.51 -2.25 51.43
N ALA A 16 42.77 -1.59 50.30
CA ALA A 16 41.88 -1.61 49.15
C ALA A 16 42.03 -2.95 48.40
N VAL A 17 40.98 -3.78 48.43
CA VAL A 17 40.89 -4.98 47.61
C VAL A 17 40.39 -4.55 46.22
N ALA A 18 41.29 -4.57 45.23
CA ALA A 18 40.93 -4.35 43.84
C ALA A 18 40.17 -5.58 43.32
N GLY A 19 38.84 -5.52 43.33
CA GLY A 19 38.00 -6.52 42.66
C GLY A 19 38.09 -6.32 41.15
N THR A 20 38.60 -7.32 40.43
CA THR A 20 38.50 -7.38 38.97
C THR A 20 37.04 -7.64 38.60
N ALA A 21 36.30 -6.59 38.25
CA ALA A 21 34.99 -6.71 37.63
C ALA A 21 35.17 -7.37 36.26
N GLN A 22 34.87 -8.66 36.18
CA GLN A 22 34.84 -9.40 34.93
C GLN A 22 33.56 -8.95 34.21
N ALA A 23 33.70 -8.06 33.23
CA ALA A 23 32.58 -7.68 32.38
C ALA A 23 32.06 -8.93 31.68
N ASP A 24 30.74 -9.18 31.76
CA ASP A 24 30.11 -10.22 30.96
C ASP A 24 30.50 -10.01 29.49
N PRO A 25 30.90 -11.07 28.76
CA PRO A 25 31.17 -10.95 27.34
C PRO A 25 29.91 -10.38 26.67
N PRO A 26 30.05 -9.40 25.76
CA PRO A 26 28.90 -8.81 25.09
C PRO A 26 28.08 -9.93 24.46
N GLN A 27 26.81 -10.05 24.88
CA GLN A 27 25.88 -10.97 24.24
C GLN A 27 25.94 -10.70 22.74
N LEU A 28 26.42 -11.69 21.97
CA LEU A 28 26.30 -11.70 20.52
C LEU A 28 24.82 -11.46 20.22
N ARG A 29 24.47 -10.25 19.76
CA ARG A 29 23.14 -9.97 19.23
C ARG A 29 22.96 -10.93 18.07
N LEU A 30 22.18 -11.98 18.28
CA LEU A 30 21.71 -12.82 17.17
C LEU A 30 21.11 -11.87 16.13
N PRO A 31 21.43 -12.02 14.84
CA PRO A 31 20.89 -11.15 13.82
C PRO A 31 19.36 -11.17 13.93
N THR A 32 18.78 -10.01 14.22
CA THR A 32 17.32 -9.86 14.34
C THR A 32 16.72 -10.27 13.01
N ARG A 33 15.83 -11.28 13.03
CA ARG A 33 15.12 -11.72 11.83
C ARG A 33 14.46 -10.51 11.17
N PRO A 34 14.60 -10.31 9.84
CA PRO A 34 13.93 -9.21 9.16
C PRO A 34 12.42 -9.26 9.37
N LYS A 35 11.80 -8.10 9.55
CA LYS A 35 10.35 -8.01 9.62
C LYS A 35 9.74 -8.49 8.30
N GLN A 36 8.57 -9.12 8.37
CA GLN A 36 7.81 -9.47 7.17
C GLN A 36 7.06 -8.25 6.67
N THR A 37 7.31 -7.83 5.43
CA THR A 37 6.54 -6.77 4.79
C THR A 37 5.27 -7.33 4.15
N VAL A 38 4.14 -6.67 4.38
CA VAL A 38 2.88 -6.91 3.67
C VAL A 38 2.43 -5.59 3.05
N ILE A 39 2.04 -5.62 1.78
CA ILE A 39 1.55 -4.44 1.06
C ILE A 39 0.13 -4.73 0.59
N ILE A 40 -0.83 -3.98 1.13
CA ILE A 40 -2.25 -4.12 0.80
C ILE A 40 -2.68 -2.88 0.00
N SER A 41 -3.37 -3.13 -1.11
CA SER A 41 -3.75 -2.06 -2.03
C SER A 41 -5.15 -2.24 -2.60
N PHE A 42 -5.72 -1.13 -3.03
CA PHE A 42 -7.09 -1.08 -3.51
C PHE A 42 -7.22 -0.33 -4.83
N ASP A 43 -7.85 -0.98 -5.81
CA ASP A 43 -8.05 -0.43 -7.15
C ASP A 43 -9.36 0.35 -7.24
N SER A 44 -9.36 1.35 -8.14
CA SER A 44 -10.43 2.30 -8.46
C SER A 44 -10.77 3.33 -7.37
N ALA A 45 -10.68 2.97 -6.09
CA ALA A 45 -10.92 3.87 -4.94
C ALA A 45 -12.26 4.66 -5.00
N ARG A 46 -13.33 3.99 -5.45
CA ARG A 46 -14.65 4.60 -5.73
C ARG A 46 -15.49 4.84 -4.48
N GLU A 47 -16.04 3.79 -3.89
CA GLU A 47 -17.14 3.88 -2.91
C GLU A 47 -16.73 4.53 -1.58
N ILE A 48 -17.48 5.55 -1.14
CA ILE A 48 -17.19 6.29 0.12
C ILE A 48 -17.27 5.39 1.35
N SER A 49 -18.18 4.42 1.36
CA SER A 49 -18.29 3.44 2.45
C SER A 49 -17.01 2.61 2.59
N GLN A 50 -16.34 2.29 1.47
CA GLN A 50 -15.11 1.50 1.47
C GLN A 50 -13.89 2.31 1.89
N TRP A 51 -13.84 3.61 1.58
CA TRP A 51 -12.85 4.53 2.18
C TRP A 51 -12.91 4.52 3.72
N LYS A 52 -14.13 4.66 4.27
CA LYS A 52 -14.33 4.65 5.72
C LYS A 52 -13.99 3.29 6.32
N ARG A 53 -14.40 2.20 5.65
CA ARG A 53 -14.11 0.82 6.08
C ARG A 53 -12.61 0.53 6.11
N SER A 54 -11.88 0.88 5.06
CA SER A 54 -10.43 0.66 4.97
C SER A 54 -9.66 1.51 5.97
N ARG A 55 -10.01 2.79 6.14
CA ARG A 55 -9.36 3.67 7.12
C ARG A 55 -9.59 3.20 8.56
N ALA A 56 -10.81 2.75 8.89
CA ALA A 56 -11.09 2.14 10.20
C ALA A 56 -10.35 0.81 10.42
N LEU A 57 -10.04 0.06 9.36
CA LEU A 57 -9.16 -1.11 9.44
C LEU A 57 -7.71 -0.69 9.70
N ALA A 58 -7.22 0.32 9.00
CA ALA A 58 -5.88 0.84 9.21
C ALA A 58 -5.68 1.36 10.63
N GLU A 59 -6.61 2.16 11.16
CA GLU A 59 -6.53 2.73 12.51
C GLU A 59 -6.33 1.66 13.58
N ARG A 60 -7.09 0.55 13.51
CA ARG A 60 -6.99 -0.53 14.52
C ARG A 60 -5.84 -1.51 14.28
N THR A 61 -5.28 -1.57 13.08
CA THR A 61 -4.20 -2.53 12.73
C THR A 61 -2.82 -1.90 12.61
N GLY A 62 -2.73 -0.56 12.54
CA GLY A 62 -1.51 0.17 12.22
C GLY A 62 -1.06 0.05 10.77
N ALA A 63 -1.91 -0.47 9.88
CA ALA A 63 -1.58 -0.67 8.47
C ALA A 63 -1.64 0.64 7.66
N HIS A 64 -0.68 0.83 6.74
CA HIS A 64 -0.78 1.86 5.71
C HIS A 64 -1.12 1.21 4.37
N PHE A 65 -2.21 1.66 3.73
CA PHE A 65 -2.67 1.13 2.46
C PHE A 65 -2.30 2.03 1.28
N THR A 66 -2.28 1.46 0.07
CA THR A 66 -2.22 2.24 -1.18
C THR A 66 -3.58 2.20 -1.89
N TYR A 67 -4.13 3.37 -2.20
CA TYR A 67 -5.37 3.53 -2.97
C TYR A 67 -5.02 3.95 -4.41
N PHE A 68 -5.19 3.04 -5.36
CA PHE A 68 -5.08 3.32 -6.79
C PHE A 68 -6.38 3.97 -7.28
N LEU A 69 -6.41 5.29 -7.29
CA LEU A 69 -7.56 6.09 -7.68
C LEU A 69 -7.74 6.09 -9.19
N SER A 70 -8.97 5.95 -9.68
CA SER A 70 -9.31 6.33 -11.05
C SER A 70 -9.85 7.76 -11.09
N CYS A 71 -9.21 8.65 -11.86
CA CYS A 71 -9.47 10.10 -11.78
C CYS A 71 -10.91 10.49 -12.17
N VAL A 72 -11.60 9.65 -12.96
CA VAL A 72 -13.01 9.88 -13.37
C VAL A 72 -13.96 9.92 -12.18
N PHE A 73 -13.60 9.36 -11.03
CA PHE A 73 -14.38 9.51 -9.80
C PHE A 73 -14.20 10.88 -9.12
N LEU A 74 -13.30 11.72 -9.62
CA LEU A 74 -13.22 13.13 -9.23
C LEU A 74 -13.99 14.03 -10.17
N LEU A 75 -14.78 13.46 -11.09
CA LEU A 75 -15.65 14.19 -12.00
C LEU A 75 -17.10 13.81 -11.72
N SER A 76 -17.93 14.82 -11.47
CA SER A 76 -19.38 14.72 -11.57
C SER A 76 -19.79 14.47 -13.02
N ARG A 77 -21.03 13.98 -13.22
CA ARG A 77 -21.56 13.71 -14.57
C ARG A 77 -21.52 14.93 -15.49
N ASP A 78 -21.76 16.12 -14.96
CA ASP A 78 -21.76 17.38 -15.74
C ASP A 78 -20.34 17.81 -16.14
N ALA A 79 -19.33 17.38 -15.38
CA ALA A 79 -17.93 17.70 -15.63
C ALA A 79 -17.19 16.61 -16.43
N ARG A 80 -17.87 15.52 -16.83
CA ARG A 80 -17.23 14.34 -17.42
C ARG A 80 -16.42 14.64 -18.68
N ASP A 81 -16.83 15.64 -19.47
CA ASP A 81 -16.19 15.99 -20.75
C ASP A 81 -14.83 16.69 -20.58
N VAL A 82 -14.45 17.04 -19.34
CA VAL A 82 -13.08 17.44 -18.99
C VAL A 82 -12.10 16.30 -19.28
N TYR A 83 -12.49 15.05 -19.01
CA TYR A 83 -11.68 13.90 -19.36
C TYR A 83 -11.73 13.60 -20.86
N LYS A 84 -10.57 13.62 -21.50
CA LYS A 84 -10.38 13.34 -22.94
C LYS A 84 -9.46 12.13 -23.08
N PRO A 85 -10.00 10.91 -23.10
CA PRO A 85 -9.20 9.69 -23.23
C PRO A 85 -8.48 9.57 -24.58
N PRO A 86 -7.27 8.99 -24.62
CA PRO A 86 -6.60 8.64 -25.87
C PRO A 86 -7.47 7.77 -26.78
N GLY A 87 -7.58 8.17 -28.05
CA GLY A 87 -8.32 7.43 -29.09
C GLY A 87 -9.83 7.30 -28.86
N LYS A 88 -10.44 8.12 -27.99
CA LYS A 88 -11.87 8.04 -27.64
C LYS A 88 -12.49 9.43 -27.52
N SER A 89 -13.83 9.48 -27.55
CA SER A 89 -14.58 10.73 -27.34
C SER A 89 -14.40 11.25 -25.91
N ALA A 90 -14.49 12.58 -25.72
CA ALA A 90 -14.53 13.18 -24.39
C ALA A 90 -15.65 12.57 -23.51
N GLY A 91 -15.39 12.47 -22.20
CA GLY A 91 -16.36 11.94 -21.23
C GLY A 91 -16.65 10.44 -21.37
N LYS A 92 -15.79 9.67 -22.04
CA LYS A 92 -15.86 8.20 -22.08
C LYS A 92 -15.08 7.57 -20.92
N SER A 93 -15.68 6.58 -20.26
CA SER A 93 -15.08 5.80 -19.17
C SER A 93 -15.70 4.41 -19.15
N ASN A 94 -14.90 3.38 -18.87
CA ASN A 94 -15.39 2.00 -18.68
C ASN A 94 -16.05 1.78 -17.30
N ILE A 95 -15.77 2.65 -16.34
CA ILE A 95 -16.17 2.51 -14.93
C ILE A 95 -17.09 3.64 -14.47
N GLY A 96 -17.54 4.49 -15.40
CA GLY A 96 -18.41 5.62 -15.13
C GLY A 96 -17.68 6.80 -14.48
N PHE A 97 -18.46 7.60 -13.75
CA PHE A 97 -18.07 8.85 -13.09
C PHE A 97 -18.74 8.90 -11.71
N ALA A 98 -18.42 9.90 -10.89
CA ALA A 98 -19.14 10.12 -9.63
C ALA A 98 -20.63 10.37 -9.90
N ALA A 99 -21.52 9.88 -9.03
CA ALA A 99 -22.96 10.04 -9.22
C ALA A 99 -23.42 11.49 -9.01
N SER A 100 -22.68 12.28 -8.20
CA SER A 100 -23.00 13.68 -7.92
C SER A 100 -21.76 14.50 -7.55
N LYS A 101 -21.90 15.82 -7.53
CA LYS A 101 -20.87 16.74 -6.98
C LYS A 101 -20.60 16.49 -5.49
N GLN A 102 -21.64 16.12 -4.72
CA GLN A 102 -21.48 15.79 -3.31
C GLN A 102 -20.58 14.56 -3.13
N GLU A 103 -20.76 13.54 -3.97
CA GLU A 103 -19.91 12.34 -3.91
C GLU A 103 -18.45 12.64 -4.29
N VAL A 104 -18.21 13.59 -5.21
CA VAL A 104 -16.86 14.10 -5.47
C VAL A 104 -16.30 14.80 -4.23
N ALA A 105 -17.06 15.68 -3.58
CA ALA A 105 -16.64 16.38 -2.37
C ALA A 105 -16.30 15.40 -1.23
N ASP A 106 -17.17 14.42 -1.00
CA ASP A 106 -16.97 13.38 0.01
C ASP A 106 -15.70 12.57 -0.29
N ARG A 107 -15.45 12.22 -1.56
CA ARG A 107 -14.26 11.48 -1.98
C ARG A 107 -12.98 12.29 -1.81
N LEU A 108 -13.00 13.58 -2.15
CA LEU A 108 -11.86 14.48 -1.96
C LEU A 108 -11.51 14.60 -0.47
N GLU A 109 -12.51 14.65 0.40
CA GLU A 109 -12.28 14.61 1.85
C GLU A 109 -11.69 13.27 2.30
N GLN A 110 -12.18 12.14 1.78
CA GLN A 110 -11.59 10.82 2.09
C GLN A 110 -10.12 10.73 1.65
N ILE A 111 -9.77 11.25 0.47
CA ILE A 111 -8.38 11.29 -0.02
C ILE A 111 -7.50 12.10 0.93
N ARG A 112 -7.96 13.29 1.33
CA ARG A 112 -7.22 14.18 2.25
C ARG A 112 -7.00 13.50 3.61
N LEU A 113 -8.04 12.89 4.16
CA LEU A 113 -7.95 12.20 5.44
C LEU A 113 -7.03 10.97 5.35
N ALA A 114 -7.17 10.14 4.32
CA ALA A 114 -6.31 8.98 4.11
C ALA A 114 -4.83 9.38 4.00
N ALA A 115 -4.52 10.44 3.26
CA ALA A 115 -3.15 10.94 3.15
C ALA A 115 -2.60 11.45 4.49
N ALA A 116 -3.43 12.15 5.29
CA ALA A 116 -3.04 12.62 6.62
C ALA A 116 -2.79 11.46 7.61
N GLU A 117 -3.41 10.31 7.37
CA GLU A 117 -3.24 9.06 8.14
C GLU A 117 -2.06 8.22 7.66
N GLY A 118 -1.28 8.70 6.67
CA GLY A 118 -0.09 8.00 6.17
C GLY A 118 -0.38 6.98 5.07
N HIS A 119 -1.59 6.95 4.52
CA HIS A 119 -1.90 6.15 3.35
C HIS A 119 -1.34 6.76 2.07
N ASP A 120 -1.09 5.91 1.09
CA ASP A 120 -0.60 6.31 -0.22
C ASP A 120 -1.76 6.45 -1.21
N ILE A 121 -1.69 7.50 -2.04
CA ILE A 121 -2.61 7.74 -3.14
C ILE A 121 -1.81 7.53 -4.43
N ALA A 122 -2.27 6.61 -5.27
CA ALA A 122 -1.62 6.25 -6.51
C ALA A 122 -2.58 6.35 -7.70
N SER A 123 -2.05 6.39 -8.92
CA SER A 123 -2.85 6.49 -10.14
C SER A 123 -3.27 5.11 -10.63
N HIS A 124 -4.56 4.99 -10.96
CA HIS A 124 -5.15 3.91 -11.73
C HIS A 124 -5.66 4.40 -13.09
N ALA A 125 -4.94 5.38 -13.66
CA ALA A 125 -5.38 6.15 -14.83
C ALA A 125 -6.76 6.80 -14.59
N CYS A 126 -7.47 7.19 -15.66
CA CYS A 126 -8.76 7.83 -15.57
C CYS A 126 -9.88 6.90 -16.02
N GLY A 127 -9.98 6.61 -17.32
CA GLY A 127 -11.14 5.93 -17.90
C GLY A 127 -11.18 4.42 -17.72
N HIS A 128 -10.18 3.84 -17.03
CA HIS A 128 -10.03 2.39 -16.84
C HIS A 128 -10.07 1.60 -18.15
N PHE A 129 -9.32 2.10 -19.13
CA PHE A 129 -9.15 1.47 -20.44
C PHE A 129 -7.95 0.52 -20.45
N ASP A 130 -8.02 -0.52 -21.28
CA ASP A 130 -6.83 -1.33 -21.61
C ASP A 130 -5.92 -0.49 -22.52
N GLY A 131 -4.82 -0.01 -21.94
CA GLY A 131 -3.83 0.83 -22.62
C GLY A 131 -2.67 0.05 -23.24
N LYS A 132 -2.74 -1.27 -23.40
CA LYS A 132 -1.63 -2.06 -23.95
C LYS A 132 -1.13 -1.57 -25.32
N ASP A 133 -2.06 -1.09 -26.15
CA ASP A 133 -1.79 -0.65 -27.52
C ASP A 133 -1.54 0.88 -27.60
N TRP A 134 -1.53 1.58 -26.46
CA TRP A 134 -1.25 3.01 -26.40
C TRP A 134 0.24 3.28 -26.65
N SER A 135 0.51 4.36 -27.39
CA SER A 135 1.86 4.87 -27.55
C SER A 135 2.36 5.50 -26.24
N LYS A 136 3.67 5.81 -26.18
CA LYS A 136 4.24 6.56 -25.05
C LYS A 136 3.52 7.91 -24.88
N ALA A 137 3.20 8.59 -25.98
CA ALA A 137 2.53 9.89 -25.95
C ALA A 137 1.10 9.79 -25.39
N ASP A 138 0.37 8.73 -25.74
CA ASP A 138 -0.97 8.45 -25.20
C ASP A 138 -0.93 8.23 -23.69
N TRP A 139 0.05 7.47 -23.20
CA TRP A 139 0.25 7.28 -21.76
C TRP A 139 0.59 8.59 -21.03
N ILE A 140 1.50 9.40 -21.58
CA ILE A 140 1.82 10.73 -21.02
C ILE A 140 0.58 11.63 -21.00
N ALA A 141 -0.26 11.59 -22.05
CA ALA A 141 -1.51 12.33 -22.07
C ALA A 141 -2.50 11.85 -20.99
N GLU A 142 -2.65 10.54 -20.80
CA GLU A 142 -3.51 9.98 -19.74
C GLU A 142 -3.01 10.39 -18.34
N PHE A 143 -1.69 10.36 -18.09
CA PHE A 143 -1.12 10.78 -16.81
C PHE A 143 -1.32 12.28 -16.56
N GLY A 144 -1.11 13.12 -17.58
CA GLY A 144 -1.38 14.56 -17.46
C GLY A 144 -2.86 14.88 -17.19
N GLN A 145 -3.78 14.09 -17.75
CA GLN A 145 -5.22 14.21 -17.46
C GLN A 145 -5.51 13.85 -16.00
N PHE A 146 -4.90 12.78 -15.50
CA PHE A 146 -5.03 12.38 -14.10
C PHE A 146 -4.56 13.49 -13.16
N GLU A 147 -3.36 14.03 -13.38
CA GLU A 147 -2.77 15.11 -12.59
C GLU A 147 -3.65 16.36 -12.61
N HIS A 148 -4.07 16.78 -13.81
CA HIS A 148 -4.94 17.94 -13.99
C HIS A 148 -6.26 17.78 -13.22
N ILE A 149 -6.90 16.62 -13.33
CA ILE A 149 -8.19 16.35 -12.69
C ILE A 149 -8.05 16.27 -11.17
N LEU A 150 -7.00 15.65 -10.64
CA LEU A 150 -6.75 15.60 -9.20
C LEU A 150 -6.49 17.00 -8.62
N GLU A 151 -5.58 17.75 -9.24
CA GLU A 151 -5.22 19.10 -8.79
C GLU A 151 -6.42 20.04 -8.80
N ASN A 152 -7.24 19.99 -9.85
CA ASN A 152 -8.33 20.93 -10.09
C ASN A 152 -9.71 20.37 -9.73
N ALA A 153 -9.79 19.26 -9.00
CA ALA A 153 -11.05 18.56 -8.74
C ALA A 153 -12.13 19.46 -8.11
N TYR A 154 -11.76 20.33 -7.17
CA TYR A 154 -12.68 21.28 -6.54
C TYR A 154 -13.24 22.29 -7.56
N SER A 155 -12.37 22.95 -8.32
CA SER A 155 -12.77 23.96 -9.29
C SER A 155 -13.53 23.38 -10.48
N ILE A 156 -13.11 22.23 -11.02
CA ILE A 156 -13.77 21.51 -12.11
C ILE A 156 -15.23 21.20 -11.77
N ASN A 157 -15.50 20.83 -10.51
CA ASN A 157 -16.85 20.47 -10.08
C ASN A 157 -17.64 21.64 -9.49
N GLY A 158 -17.02 22.81 -9.31
CA GLY A 158 -17.62 23.95 -8.61
C GLY A 158 -17.89 23.66 -7.13
N ILE A 159 -16.99 22.96 -6.46
CA ILE A 159 -17.04 22.64 -5.03
C ILE A 159 -16.23 23.69 -4.27
N ALA A 160 -16.86 24.33 -3.27
CA ALA A 160 -16.24 25.37 -2.46
C ALA A 160 -16.56 25.18 -0.96
N PRO A 161 -15.66 25.60 -0.05
CA PRO A 161 -14.31 26.10 -0.34
C PRO A 161 -13.32 24.97 -0.72
N GLU A 162 -12.34 25.28 -1.57
CA GLU A 162 -11.17 24.41 -1.80
C GLU A 162 -10.27 24.49 -0.54
N PRO A 163 -9.89 23.36 0.08
CA PRO A 163 -9.01 23.38 1.25
C PRO A 163 -7.63 23.97 0.93
N ALA A 164 -7.10 24.77 1.86
CA ALA A 164 -5.76 25.32 1.74
C ALA A 164 -4.71 24.20 1.57
N GLY A 165 -3.79 24.38 0.61
CA GLY A 165 -2.74 23.41 0.31
C GLY A 165 -3.18 22.20 -0.52
N TRP A 166 -4.45 22.10 -0.95
CA TRP A 166 -4.92 20.98 -1.77
C TRP A 166 -4.08 20.79 -3.04
N ARG A 167 -3.84 21.87 -3.79
CA ARG A 167 -3.09 21.78 -5.06
C ARG A 167 -1.64 21.38 -4.86
N ASP A 168 -1.01 21.88 -3.80
CA ASP A 168 0.36 21.50 -3.45
C ASP A 168 0.44 20.03 -3.07
N PHE A 169 -0.53 19.54 -2.29
CA PHE A 169 -0.70 18.12 -2.01
C PHE A 169 -0.86 17.33 -3.31
N ALA A 170 -1.84 17.68 -4.16
CA ALA A 170 -2.16 16.96 -5.39
C ALA A 170 -0.95 16.79 -6.33
N ARG A 171 -0.12 17.83 -6.48
CA ARG A 171 1.09 17.80 -7.33
C ARG A 171 2.17 16.82 -6.87
N GLY A 172 2.22 16.48 -5.57
CA GLY A 172 3.18 15.53 -5.00
C GLY A 172 2.57 14.21 -4.51
N ALA A 173 1.24 14.12 -4.48
CA ALA A 173 0.50 13.03 -3.86
C ALA A 173 0.63 11.71 -4.62
N VAL A 174 0.87 11.73 -5.93
CA VAL A 174 0.83 10.53 -6.77
C VAL A 174 2.20 10.25 -7.36
N ILE A 175 2.88 9.24 -6.81
CA ILE A 175 4.18 8.76 -7.31
C ILE A 175 4.11 7.32 -7.83
N GLY A 176 2.94 6.69 -7.73
CA GLY A 176 2.71 5.29 -8.03
C GLY A 176 1.68 5.09 -9.11
N PHE A 177 1.83 4.02 -9.89
CA PHE A 177 0.88 3.65 -10.93
C PHE A 177 0.52 2.15 -10.86
N ARG A 178 -0.73 1.82 -11.19
CA ARG A 178 -1.16 0.48 -11.58
C ARG A 178 -2.02 0.58 -12.82
N ALA A 179 -1.65 -0.14 -13.87
CA ALA A 179 -2.39 -0.20 -15.12
C ALA A 179 -3.74 -0.92 -14.90
N PRO A 180 -4.85 -0.36 -15.41
CA PRO A 180 -6.09 -1.10 -15.53
C PRO A 180 -5.89 -2.47 -16.16
N TYR A 181 -6.57 -3.49 -15.63
CA TYR A 181 -6.47 -4.89 -16.06
C TYR A 181 -5.07 -5.53 -15.90
N LEU A 182 -4.14 -4.88 -15.18
CA LEU A 182 -2.73 -5.28 -15.10
C LEU A 182 -2.07 -5.37 -16.49
N SER A 183 -2.59 -4.59 -17.43
CA SER A 183 -2.22 -4.66 -18.84
C SER A 183 -1.09 -3.67 -19.13
N THR A 184 0.10 -4.21 -19.39
CA THR A 184 1.32 -3.42 -19.55
C THR A 184 1.90 -3.51 -20.95
N SER A 185 2.72 -2.52 -21.33
CA SER A 185 3.40 -2.50 -22.62
C SER A 185 4.78 -1.83 -22.51
N LYS A 186 5.61 -1.98 -23.54
CA LYS A 186 6.90 -1.28 -23.61
C LYS A 186 6.70 0.24 -23.52
N ALA A 187 5.69 0.76 -24.22
CA ALA A 187 5.35 2.18 -24.24
C ALA A 187 4.98 2.70 -22.84
N LEU A 188 4.22 1.94 -22.06
CA LEU A 188 3.92 2.27 -20.66
C LEU A 188 5.22 2.42 -19.85
N TYR A 189 6.12 1.44 -19.94
CA TYR A 189 7.37 1.46 -19.17
C TYR A 189 8.35 2.56 -19.61
N GLU A 190 8.23 3.09 -20.82
CA GLU A 190 8.96 4.29 -21.28
C GLU A 190 8.29 5.59 -20.81
N ALA A 191 6.97 5.59 -20.63
CA ALA A 191 6.18 6.75 -20.19
C ALA A 191 6.30 7.00 -18.68
N LEU A 192 6.26 5.95 -17.85
CA LEU A 192 6.31 6.06 -16.39
C LEU A 192 7.46 6.94 -15.85
N PRO A 193 8.74 6.69 -16.18
CA PRO A 193 9.82 7.54 -15.70
C PRO A 193 9.76 8.96 -16.29
N ALA A 194 9.27 9.11 -17.52
CA ALA A 194 9.11 10.41 -18.15
C ALA A 194 8.01 11.27 -17.50
N ALA A 195 6.99 10.63 -16.91
CA ALA A 195 5.96 11.27 -16.08
C ALA A 195 6.35 11.36 -14.59
N GLY A 196 7.58 10.99 -14.22
CA GLY A 196 8.07 11.19 -12.85
C GLY A 196 7.63 10.16 -11.81
N PHE A 197 6.87 9.13 -12.20
CA PHE A 197 6.51 8.01 -11.32
C PHE A 197 7.76 7.36 -10.70
N LYS A 198 7.59 6.75 -9.53
CA LYS A 198 8.64 6.07 -8.76
C LYS A 198 8.41 4.57 -8.66
N PHE A 199 7.16 4.13 -8.78
CA PHE A 199 6.84 2.71 -8.85
C PHE A 199 5.69 2.39 -9.80
N ASP A 200 5.69 1.14 -10.25
CA ASP A 200 4.61 0.50 -10.98
C ASP A 200 4.21 -0.77 -10.23
N ALA A 201 2.91 -1.00 -10.06
CA ALA A 201 2.35 -2.18 -9.40
C ALA A 201 1.44 -2.99 -10.32
N SER A 202 1.78 -3.03 -11.61
CA SER A 202 1.00 -3.69 -12.65
C SER A 202 1.46 -5.13 -12.94
N GLY A 203 2.54 -5.59 -12.33
CA GLY A 203 3.11 -6.90 -12.60
C GLY A 203 2.31 -8.05 -12.00
N VAL A 204 2.56 -9.25 -12.52
CA VAL A 204 2.11 -10.53 -11.93
C VAL A 204 3.31 -11.48 -11.87
N SER A 205 3.49 -12.15 -10.74
CA SER A 205 4.60 -13.07 -10.48
C SER A 205 4.08 -14.47 -10.10
N GLN A 206 4.91 -15.51 -10.25
CA GLN A 206 4.53 -16.89 -9.91
C GLN A 206 4.38 -17.14 -8.39
N GLY A 207 4.75 -16.16 -7.57
CA GLY A 207 4.74 -16.17 -6.11
C GLY A 207 5.42 -14.88 -5.60
N PRO A 208 5.44 -14.62 -4.28
CA PRO A 208 6.04 -13.39 -3.74
C PRO A 208 7.46 -13.18 -4.28
N ALA A 209 7.73 -11.98 -4.78
CA ALA A 209 8.98 -11.60 -5.41
C ALA A 209 9.48 -10.25 -4.88
N LEU A 210 10.81 -10.10 -4.79
CA LEU A 210 11.39 -8.79 -4.52
C LEU A 210 11.19 -7.89 -5.74
N PRO A 211 10.70 -6.65 -5.56
CA PRO A 211 10.44 -5.74 -6.68
C PRO A 211 11.76 -5.17 -7.23
N PRO A 212 12.14 -5.45 -8.49
CA PRO A 212 13.33 -4.85 -9.06
C PRO A 212 13.12 -3.37 -9.39
N THR A 213 14.18 -2.57 -9.34
CA THR A 213 14.18 -1.20 -9.87
C THR A 213 14.79 -1.18 -11.26
N VAL A 214 14.01 -0.77 -12.25
CA VAL A 214 14.43 -0.69 -13.67
C VAL A 214 14.12 0.71 -14.20
N ASN A 215 15.13 1.39 -14.72
CA ASN A 215 15.03 2.78 -15.21
C ASN A 215 14.42 3.74 -14.17
N GLY A 216 14.81 3.59 -12.90
CA GLY A 216 14.32 4.43 -11.80
C GLY A 216 12.90 4.13 -11.33
N ILE A 217 12.25 3.09 -11.87
CA ILE A 217 10.93 2.62 -11.47
C ILE A 217 11.06 1.29 -10.71
N THR A 218 10.64 1.26 -9.45
CA THR A 218 10.46 0.01 -8.70
C THR A 218 9.21 -0.72 -9.20
N ARG A 219 9.36 -1.96 -9.64
CA ARG A 219 8.27 -2.73 -10.26
C ARG A 219 7.79 -3.82 -9.33
N PHE A 220 6.57 -3.65 -8.84
CA PHE A 220 5.87 -4.59 -7.99
C PHE A 220 5.04 -5.56 -8.84
N ALA A 221 4.81 -6.75 -8.31
CA ALA A 221 4.12 -7.80 -9.02
C ALA A 221 3.28 -8.65 -8.09
N LEU A 222 1.95 -8.55 -8.25
CA LEU A 222 0.99 -9.35 -7.49
C LEU A 222 1.33 -10.84 -7.62
N PRO A 223 1.55 -11.54 -6.50
CA PRO A 223 1.96 -12.92 -6.54
C PRO A 223 0.79 -13.84 -6.82
N GLN A 224 1.06 -14.93 -7.52
CA GLN A 224 0.17 -16.08 -7.47
C GLN A 224 0.35 -16.82 -6.14
N ILE A 225 -0.76 -17.08 -5.47
CA ILE A 225 -0.84 -17.75 -4.17
C ILE A 225 -1.61 -19.08 -4.31
N PRO A 226 -1.29 -20.09 -3.49
CA PRO A 226 -2.00 -21.36 -3.52
C PRO A 226 -3.43 -21.18 -2.98
N GLU A 227 -4.42 -21.73 -3.69
CA GLU A 227 -5.81 -21.74 -3.21
C GLU A 227 -6.48 -23.09 -3.48
N GLY A 228 -7.29 -23.52 -2.51
CA GLY A 228 -8.10 -24.73 -2.56
C GLY A 228 -7.32 -26.03 -2.32
N PRO A 229 -8.00 -27.19 -2.30
CA PRO A 229 -7.39 -28.48 -1.92
C PRO A 229 -6.23 -28.94 -2.81
N LYS A 230 -6.17 -28.45 -4.05
CA LYS A 230 -5.10 -28.76 -5.02
C LYS A 230 -4.04 -27.67 -5.10
N SER A 231 -4.09 -26.67 -4.21
CA SER A 231 -3.16 -25.53 -4.17
C SER A 231 -2.94 -24.88 -5.54
N ARG A 232 -4.00 -24.74 -6.35
CA ARG A 232 -3.87 -24.18 -7.70
C ARG A 232 -3.49 -22.70 -7.57
N PRO A 233 -2.46 -22.20 -8.27
CA PRO A 233 -2.06 -20.79 -8.17
C PRO A 233 -3.19 -19.86 -8.63
N VAL A 234 -3.45 -18.79 -7.88
CA VAL A 234 -4.36 -17.68 -8.22
C VAL A 234 -3.68 -16.37 -7.88
N ILE A 235 -3.82 -15.33 -8.69
CA ILE A 235 -3.30 -14.00 -8.32
C ILE A 235 -3.91 -13.58 -6.99
N ALA A 236 -3.09 -13.05 -6.08
CA ALA A 236 -3.48 -12.56 -4.77
C ALA A 236 -4.30 -11.26 -4.87
N MET A 237 -5.42 -11.34 -5.59
CA MET A 237 -6.36 -10.25 -5.81
C MET A 237 -7.79 -10.78 -5.69
N ASP A 238 -8.64 -10.03 -5.01
CA ASP A 238 -10.04 -10.39 -4.77
C ASP A 238 -10.83 -10.74 -6.03
N TYR A 239 -10.66 -10.03 -7.15
CA TYR A 239 -11.34 -10.34 -8.41
C TYR A 239 -10.95 -11.72 -8.95
N ASN A 240 -9.69 -12.11 -8.82
CA ASN A 240 -9.23 -13.44 -9.25
C ASN A 240 -9.79 -14.56 -8.37
N LEU A 241 -9.97 -14.29 -7.07
CA LEU A 241 -10.66 -15.19 -6.15
C LEU A 241 -12.16 -15.23 -6.44
N TYR A 242 -12.79 -14.10 -6.75
CA TYR A 242 -14.19 -13.99 -7.18
C TYR A 242 -14.47 -14.85 -8.41
N VAL A 243 -13.68 -14.68 -9.47
CA VAL A 243 -13.78 -15.52 -10.67
C VAL A 243 -13.57 -16.99 -10.34
N ARG A 244 -12.60 -17.32 -9.49
CA ARG A 244 -12.34 -18.71 -9.10
C ARG A 244 -13.49 -19.33 -8.29
N HIS A 245 -14.08 -18.58 -7.37
CA HIS A 245 -15.02 -19.10 -6.40
C HIS A 245 -16.42 -19.24 -6.97
N SER A 246 -16.85 -18.26 -7.78
CA SER A 246 -18.23 -18.19 -8.29
C SER A 246 -18.33 -18.03 -9.80
N GLY A 247 -17.22 -18.08 -10.54
CA GLY A 247 -17.20 -17.87 -11.98
C GLY A 247 -17.39 -16.40 -12.37
N GLY A 248 -17.23 -15.47 -11.43
CA GLY A 248 -17.48 -14.04 -11.67
C GLY A 248 -18.96 -13.65 -11.52
N PHE A 249 -19.76 -14.46 -10.81
CA PHE A 249 -21.15 -14.19 -10.53
C PHE A 249 -21.43 -14.07 -9.03
N GLU A 250 -22.30 -13.15 -8.64
CA GLU A 250 -22.71 -12.99 -7.25
C GLU A 250 -23.41 -14.25 -6.73
N ARG A 251 -22.96 -14.73 -5.57
CA ARG A 251 -23.54 -15.86 -4.82
C ARG A 251 -23.54 -15.52 -3.32
N PRO A 252 -24.40 -14.58 -2.85
CA PRO A 252 -24.40 -14.13 -1.45
C PRO A 252 -24.54 -15.25 -0.41
N SER A 253 -25.31 -16.30 -0.72
CA SER A 253 -25.47 -17.48 0.15
C SER A 253 -24.17 -18.27 0.39
N LYS A 254 -23.11 -17.99 -0.39
CA LYS A 254 -21.79 -18.59 -0.28
C LYS A 254 -20.73 -17.62 0.26
N ALA A 255 -21.11 -16.39 0.63
CA ALA A 255 -20.17 -15.34 1.04
C ALA A 255 -19.24 -15.79 2.19
N GLY A 256 -19.77 -16.44 3.22
CA GLY A 256 -18.97 -16.97 4.33
C GLY A 256 -17.94 -18.02 3.88
N GLU A 257 -18.35 -18.98 3.04
CA GLU A 257 -17.45 -20.00 2.48
C GLU A 257 -16.31 -19.36 1.67
N TYR A 258 -16.63 -18.36 0.83
CA TYR A 258 -15.64 -17.68 0.00
C TYR A 258 -14.71 -16.79 0.82
N ALA A 259 -15.22 -16.14 1.88
CA ALA A 259 -14.42 -15.37 2.81
C ALA A 259 -13.39 -16.27 3.51
N ASP A 260 -13.81 -17.43 4.01
CA ASP A 260 -12.89 -18.38 4.65
C ASP A 260 -11.84 -18.88 3.67
N ARG A 261 -12.22 -19.24 2.45
CA ARG A 261 -11.26 -19.70 1.42
C ARG A 261 -10.24 -18.62 1.04
N ALA A 262 -10.69 -17.39 0.83
CA ALA A 262 -9.81 -16.26 0.53
C ALA A 262 -8.85 -15.99 1.69
N TYR A 263 -9.36 -15.97 2.92
CA TYR A 263 -8.57 -15.80 4.13
C TYR A 263 -7.48 -16.87 4.26
N GLN A 264 -7.82 -18.15 4.09
CA GLN A 264 -6.84 -19.24 4.17
C GLN A 264 -5.76 -19.12 3.09
N ALA A 265 -6.11 -18.68 1.87
CA ALA A 265 -5.13 -18.45 0.80
C ALA A 265 -4.15 -17.33 1.15
N PHE A 266 -4.65 -16.18 1.64
CA PHE A 266 -3.82 -15.05 2.07
C PHE A 266 -2.91 -15.44 3.24
N ARG A 267 -3.47 -16.11 4.25
CA ARG A 267 -2.73 -16.59 5.41
C ARG A 267 -1.64 -17.59 5.04
N ALA A 268 -1.94 -18.56 4.17
CA ALA A 268 -0.94 -19.54 3.72
C ALA A 268 0.22 -18.87 2.97
N ALA A 269 -0.06 -17.88 2.13
CA ALA A 269 0.98 -17.10 1.45
C ALA A 269 1.83 -16.29 2.43
N PHE A 270 1.20 -15.67 3.43
CA PHE A 270 1.89 -14.96 4.51
C PHE A 270 2.79 -15.90 5.31
N GLU A 271 2.27 -17.02 5.82
CA GLU A 271 3.02 -17.97 6.63
C GLU A 271 4.24 -18.53 5.88
N ALA A 272 4.13 -18.74 4.57
CA ALA A 272 5.27 -19.17 3.74
C ALA A 272 6.40 -18.14 3.73
N GLN A 273 6.09 -16.84 3.66
CA GLN A 273 7.12 -15.78 3.70
C GLN A 273 7.60 -15.48 5.11
N TYR A 274 6.65 -15.42 6.05
CA TYR A 274 6.90 -15.14 7.45
C TYR A 274 7.76 -16.23 8.12
N ASN A 275 7.58 -17.50 7.76
CA ASN A 275 8.44 -18.58 8.23
C ASN A 275 9.65 -18.84 7.32
N GLY A 276 9.66 -18.28 6.10
CA GLY A 276 10.72 -18.45 5.12
C GLY A 276 11.55 -17.19 4.91
N LYS A 277 11.65 -16.79 3.63
CA LYS A 277 12.59 -15.79 3.09
C LYS A 277 12.22 -14.34 3.41
N ARG A 278 11.06 -14.08 4.01
CA ARG A 278 10.54 -12.73 4.30
C ARG A 278 10.42 -11.85 3.06
N ILE A 279 10.12 -12.43 1.89
CA ILE A 279 9.85 -11.66 0.67
C ILE A 279 8.53 -10.89 0.87
N PRO A 280 8.42 -9.60 0.48
CA PRO A 280 7.19 -8.84 0.63
C PRO A 280 5.99 -9.55 0.00
N LEU A 281 4.87 -9.57 0.71
CA LEU A 281 3.61 -10.12 0.23
C LEU A 281 2.69 -8.99 -0.21
N GLU A 282 2.37 -8.95 -1.51
CA GLU A 282 1.38 -8.02 -2.05
C GLU A 282 -0.01 -8.67 -2.10
N LEU A 283 -1.03 -7.93 -1.65
CA LEU A 283 -2.45 -8.31 -1.75
C LEU A 283 -3.24 -7.16 -2.40
N GLY A 284 -3.96 -7.47 -3.49
CA GLY A 284 -4.78 -6.52 -4.24
C GLY A 284 -6.27 -6.68 -3.95
N PHE A 285 -7.00 -5.57 -3.88
CA PHE A 285 -8.44 -5.56 -3.68
C PHE A 285 -9.10 -4.52 -4.56
N HIS A 286 -10.41 -4.62 -4.77
CA HIS A 286 -11.20 -3.58 -5.42
C HIS A 286 -12.04 -2.84 -4.39
N PHE A 287 -12.31 -1.55 -4.62
CA PHE A 287 -13.29 -0.75 -3.85
C PHE A 287 -14.75 -1.10 -4.17
N THR A 288 -15.01 -2.38 -4.41
CA THR A 288 -16.31 -2.97 -4.74
C THR A 288 -16.49 -4.22 -3.89
N GLN A 289 -17.72 -4.46 -3.44
CA GLN A 289 -18.05 -5.69 -2.73
C GLN A 289 -18.46 -6.77 -3.74
N MET A 290 -17.72 -7.87 -3.75
CA MET A 290 -18.04 -9.07 -4.54
C MET A 290 -18.43 -10.20 -3.59
N ASN A 291 -19.44 -10.97 -3.96
CA ASN A 291 -20.06 -12.02 -3.13
C ASN A 291 -20.40 -11.53 -1.72
N ASP A 292 -21.22 -10.48 -1.62
CA ASP A 292 -21.66 -9.88 -0.34
C ASP A 292 -20.50 -9.50 0.59
N GLY A 293 -19.40 -9.00 0.00
CA GLY A 293 -18.23 -8.53 0.74
C GLY A 293 -17.29 -9.64 1.22
N ALA A 294 -17.43 -10.88 0.74
CA ALA A 294 -16.62 -12.02 1.17
C ALA A 294 -15.10 -11.72 1.23
N TYR A 295 -14.55 -11.09 0.19
CA TYR A 295 -13.12 -10.81 0.09
C TYR A 295 -12.66 -9.65 1.00
N TRP A 296 -13.54 -8.69 1.27
CA TRP A 296 -13.29 -7.65 2.27
C TRP A 296 -13.29 -8.24 3.69
N ASN A 297 -14.21 -9.16 3.98
CA ASN A 297 -14.24 -9.85 5.28
C ASN A 297 -12.96 -10.70 5.47
N ALA A 298 -12.48 -11.36 4.40
CA ALA A 298 -11.22 -12.09 4.41
C ALA A 298 -10.01 -11.17 4.65
N LEU A 299 -9.98 -10.00 4.00
CA LEU A 299 -8.96 -8.98 4.21
C LEU A 299 -8.92 -8.48 5.64
N GLU A 300 -10.06 -8.09 6.20
CA GLU A 300 -10.14 -7.55 7.56
C GLU A 300 -9.63 -8.57 8.58
N ARG A 301 -10.09 -9.82 8.48
CA ARG A 301 -9.61 -10.91 9.34
C ARG A 301 -8.10 -11.13 9.18
N PHE A 302 -7.59 -11.09 7.95
CA PHE A 302 -6.15 -11.22 7.70
C PHE A 302 -5.35 -10.08 8.33
N ALA A 303 -5.75 -8.84 8.11
CA ALA A 303 -5.06 -7.67 8.63
C ALA A 303 -5.13 -7.59 10.17
N ASP A 304 -6.28 -7.91 10.77
CA ASP A 304 -6.44 -7.97 12.23
C ASP A 304 -5.53 -9.03 12.88
N GLU A 305 -5.21 -10.14 12.19
CA GLU A 305 -4.27 -11.17 12.69
C GLU A 305 -2.80 -10.82 12.41
N VAL A 306 -2.52 -10.27 11.23
CA VAL A 306 -1.16 -10.19 10.66
C VAL A 306 -0.50 -8.84 10.92
N CYS A 307 -1.21 -7.74 10.67
CA CYS A 307 -0.61 -6.41 10.69
C CYS A 307 -0.26 -5.93 12.11
N VAL A 308 -0.87 -6.51 13.14
CA VAL A 308 -0.61 -6.20 14.55
C VAL A 308 0.59 -6.94 15.14
N LYS A 309 1.24 -7.84 14.39
CA LYS A 309 2.41 -8.60 14.87
C LYS A 309 3.65 -7.70 14.92
N ALA A 310 4.44 -7.80 15.99
CA ALA A 310 5.59 -6.93 16.22
C ALA A 310 6.70 -7.03 15.15
N ASP A 311 6.83 -8.18 14.50
CA ASP A 311 7.79 -8.47 13.43
C ASP A 311 7.15 -8.50 12.03
N VAL A 312 5.99 -7.85 11.87
CA VAL A 312 5.33 -7.60 10.59
C VAL A 312 5.20 -6.09 10.38
N GLU A 313 5.27 -5.65 9.12
CA GLU A 313 4.97 -4.28 8.74
C GLU A 313 3.98 -4.29 7.58
N CYS A 314 2.78 -3.79 7.82
CA CYS A 314 1.78 -3.54 6.78
C CYS A 314 1.92 -2.10 6.29
N ILE A 315 2.61 -1.91 5.17
CA ILE A 315 3.01 -0.58 4.68
C ILE A 315 2.55 -0.36 3.24
N SER A 316 2.51 0.92 2.83
CA SER A 316 2.17 1.28 1.46
C SER A 316 3.32 1.01 0.48
N PHE A 317 3.03 1.01 -0.82
CA PHE A 317 4.07 0.95 -1.86
C PHE A 317 5.05 2.13 -1.76
N ARG A 318 4.54 3.34 -1.50
CA ARG A 318 5.36 4.53 -1.23
C ARG A 318 6.31 4.34 -0.06
N ASP A 319 5.82 3.80 1.06
CA ASP A 319 6.66 3.54 2.24
C ASP A 319 7.77 2.54 1.91
N TYR A 320 7.45 1.48 1.16
CA TYR A 320 8.44 0.50 0.72
C TYR A 320 9.55 1.15 -0.10
N VAL A 321 9.18 1.93 -1.13
CA VAL A 321 10.15 2.62 -2.02
C VAL A 321 10.99 3.64 -1.25
N ALA A 322 10.41 4.36 -0.29
CA ALA A 322 11.15 5.31 0.53
C ALA A 322 12.23 4.59 1.38
N ARG A 323 11.86 3.49 2.04
CA ARG A 323 12.77 2.73 2.91
C ARG A 323 13.94 2.09 2.15
N GLN A 324 13.70 1.61 0.93
CA GLN A 324 14.79 1.05 0.11
C GLN A 324 15.87 2.10 -0.20
N LYS A 325 15.46 3.33 -0.55
CA LYS A 325 16.40 4.42 -0.83
C LYS A 325 17.22 4.82 0.39
N ASP A 326 16.62 4.81 1.57
CA ASP A 326 17.34 5.14 2.81
C ASP A 326 18.35 4.05 3.18
N GLY A 327 18.00 2.77 2.96
CA GLY A 327 18.94 1.66 3.10
C GLY A 327 20.14 1.75 2.16
N GLU A 328 19.91 2.05 0.88
CA GLU A 328 21.00 2.24 -0.10
C GLU A 328 21.92 3.42 0.28
N LYS A 329 21.36 4.54 0.73
CA LYS A 329 22.15 5.69 1.21
C LYS A 329 23.01 5.34 2.44
N GLN A 330 22.48 4.56 3.38
CA GLN A 330 23.26 4.15 4.55
C GLN A 330 24.41 3.20 4.16
N THR A 331 24.19 2.30 3.21
CA THR A 331 25.27 1.39 2.74
C THR A 331 26.36 2.11 1.96
N THR A 332 26.06 3.23 1.30
CA THR A 332 27.04 3.99 0.50
C THR A 332 27.87 4.99 1.32
N VAL A 333 27.38 5.43 2.49
CA VAL A 333 28.11 6.34 3.39
C VAL A 333 29.03 5.58 4.36
N GLY A 334 28.77 4.29 4.60
CA GLY A 334 29.56 3.43 5.49
C GLY A 334 30.59 2.52 4.80
N GLY A 335 30.86 2.72 3.51
CA GLY A 335 31.78 1.92 2.69
C GLY A 335 33.16 2.54 2.51
#